data_AF-A0A0Q3P3V0-F1
#
_entry.id   AF-A0A0Q3P3V0-F1
#
_cell.length_a   1.000
_cell.length_b   1.000
_cell.length_c   1.000
_cell.angle_alpha   90.00
_cell.angle_beta   90.00
_cell.angle_gamma   90.00
#
_symmetry.space_group_name_H-M   'P 1'
#
loop_
_entity.id
_entity.type
_entity.pdbx_description
1 polymer ?
#
loop_
_entity_poly.entity_id
_entity_poly.type
_entity_poly.pdbx_seq_one_letter_code
_entity_poly.pdbx_strand_id
1 'polypeptide(L)'
;MLTLILWAICSKSYCPFCVKVKQLFTQLGASFKAIELDKESDGAEMQSALAEWTGQRTVPNVFINGKHIGGCDDTVALNNGGKLVALLTEAGAIAGSASKATMTA
;
A
#
# COMPACT_ATOMS: atom_id res chain seq x y z
N MET A 1 -4.94 23.38 0.04
CA MET A 1 -4.95 22.32 1.06
C MET A 1 -4.74 20.99 0.35
N LEU A 2 -3.53 20.74 -0.17
CA LEU A 2 -3.19 19.46 -0.79
C LEU A 2 -2.99 18.46 0.34
N THR A 3 -3.90 17.51 0.51
CA THR A 3 -3.58 16.27 1.21
C THR A 3 -2.53 15.55 0.37
N LEU A 4 -1.24 15.73 0.70
CA LEU A 4 -0.18 14.88 0.20
C LEU A 4 -0.50 13.47 0.72
N ILE A 5 -1.06 12.62 -0.15
CA ILE A 5 -1.32 11.23 0.18
C ILE A 5 0.06 10.55 0.28
N LEU A 6 0.59 10.41 1.50
CA LEU A 6 1.91 9.83 1.78
C LEU A 6 1.91 8.29 1.70
N TRP A 7 0.81 7.68 1.28
CA TRP A 7 0.65 6.25 1.10
C TRP A 7 0.18 5.92 -0.33
N ALA A 8 0.98 5.11 -1.02
CA ALA A 8 0.80 4.82 -2.43
C ALA A 8 0.98 3.33 -2.71
N ILE A 9 0.26 2.84 -3.72
CA ILE A 9 0.40 1.48 -4.24
C ILE A 9 0.80 1.61 -5.70
N CYS A 10 2.08 1.40 -5.99
CA CYS A 10 2.56 1.23 -7.36
C CYS A 10 2.09 -0.15 -7.86
N SER A 11 1.34 -0.13 -8.95
CA SER A 11 0.49 -1.22 -9.40
C SER A 11 0.60 -1.40 -10.91
N LYS A 12 0.06 -2.51 -11.41
CA LYS A 12 -0.34 -2.63 -12.81
C LYS A 12 -1.79 -3.12 -12.90
N SER A 13 -2.53 -2.63 -13.89
CA SER A 13 -3.97 -2.83 -13.97
C SER A 13 -4.38 -4.30 -14.16
N TYR A 14 -3.50 -5.11 -14.74
CA TYR A 14 -3.70 -6.55 -14.95
C TYR A 14 -3.16 -7.45 -13.83
N CYS A 15 -2.50 -6.88 -12.80
CA CYS A 15 -1.82 -7.67 -11.78
C CYS A 15 -2.79 -8.12 -10.66
N PRO A 16 -3.01 -9.44 -10.46
CA PRO A 16 -3.93 -9.93 -9.43
C PRO A 16 -3.46 -9.62 -8.00
N PHE A 17 -2.15 -9.61 -7.75
CA PHE A 17 -1.59 -9.23 -6.46
C PHE A 17 -1.83 -7.76 -6.12
N CYS A 18 -1.82 -6.88 -7.13
CA CYS A 18 -2.16 -5.47 -6.93
C CYS A 18 -3.63 -5.29 -6.56
N VAL A 19 -4.53 -6.04 -7.21
CA VAL A 19 -5.95 -6.05 -6.87
C VAL A 19 -6.16 -6.49 -5.42
N LYS A 20 -5.47 -7.56 -4.99
CA LYS A 20 -5.55 -8.05 -3.61
C LYS A 20 -5.14 -7.00 -2.57
N VAL A 21 -4.02 -6.29 -2.79
CA VAL A 21 -3.58 -5.22 -1.87
C VAL A 21 -4.57 -4.05 -1.84
N LYS A 22 -5.07 -3.61 -3.00
CA LYS A 22 -6.09 -2.55 -3.05
C LYS A 22 -7.36 -2.94 -2.32
N GLN A 23 -7.84 -4.17 -2.52
CA GLN A 23 -9.00 -4.70 -1.82
C GLN A 23 -8.77 -4.75 -0.30
N LEU A 24 -7.59 -5.17 0.15
CA LEU A 24 -7.24 -5.16 1.57
C LEU A 24 -7.32 -3.75 2.16
N PHE A 25 -6.73 -2.76 1.49
CA PHE A 25 -6.80 -1.36 1.96
C PHE A 25 -8.24 -0.84 1.98
N THR A 26 -9.03 -1.13 0.94
CA THR A 26 -10.45 -0.78 0.89
C THR A 26 -11.25 -1.44 2.03
N GLN A 27 -10.99 -2.72 2.32
CA GLN A 27 -11.65 -3.45 3.42
C GLN A 27 -11.31 -2.86 4.79
N LEU A 28 -10.09 -2.36 4.95
CA LEU A 28 -9.65 -1.66 6.17
C LEU A 28 -10.17 -0.22 6.26
N GLY A 29 -10.92 0.25 5.26
CA GLY A 29 -11.38 1.65 5.19
C GLY A 29 -10.24 2.64 4.97
N ALA A 30 -9.08 2.17 4.50
CA ALA A 30 -7.94 3.02 4.21
C ALA A 30 -8.10 3.66 2.83
N SER A 31 -7.98 4.98 2.79
CA SER A 31 -7.72 5.68 1.53
C SER A 31 -6.36 5.26 0.97
N PHE A 32 -6.15 5.36 -0.35
CA PHE A 32 -4.83 5.17 -0.97
C PHE A 32 -4.78 5.78 -2.36
N LYS A 33 -3.56 6.07 -2.82
CA LYS A 33 -3.30 6.39 -4.24
C LYS A 33 -2.73 5.16 -4.93
N ALA A 34 -3.47 4.61 -5.90
CA ALA A 34 -2.92 3.63 -6.83
C ALA A 34 -2.29 4.34 -8.03
N ILE A 35 -1.06 3.95 -8.38
CA ILE A 35 -0.36 4.39 -9.58
C ILE A 35 -0.24 3.18 -10.50
N GLU A 36 -0.97 3.19 -11.62
CA GLU A 36 -0.98 2.09 -12.58
C GLU A 36 0.17 2.29 -13.58
N LEU A 37 1.33 1.72 -13.30
CA LEU A 37 2.55 1.91 -14.11
C LEU A 37 2.39 1.49 -15.57
N ASP A 38 1.43 0.61 -15.88
CA ASP A 38 1.11 0.22 -17.26
C ASP A 38 0.29 1.26 -18.04
N LYS A 39 -0.22 2.30 -17.36
CA LYS A 39 -1.04 3.37 -17.93
C LYS A 39 -0.36 4.74 -17.90
N GLU A 40 0.72 4.87 -17.13
CA GLU A 40 1.54 6.08 -17.11
C GLU A 40 2.49 6.09 -18.31
N SER A 41 2.68 7.27 -18.92
CA SER A 41 3.54 7.43 -20.10
C SER A 41 5.02 7.11 -19.81
N ASP A 42 5.46 7.37 -18.58
CA ASP A 42 6.81 7.14 -18.04
C ASP A 42 6.85 5.97 -17.05
N GLY A 43 5.86 5.07 -17.12
CA GLY A 43 5.71 3.99 -16.14
C GLY A 43 6.89 3.01 -16.10
N ALA A 44 7.64 2.85 -17.20
CA ALA A 44 8.83 2.01 -17.26
C ALA A 44 10.02 2.65 -16.52
N GLU A 45 10.20 3.95 -16.67
CA GLU A 45 11.16 4.77 -15.96
C GLU A 45 10.83 4.79 -14.46
N MET A 46 9.56 5.01 -14.11
CA MET A 46 9.07 4.91 -12.74
C MET A 46 9.36 3.53 -12.14
N GLN A 47 9.09 2.44 -12.87
CA GLN A 47 9.37 1.08 -12.40
C GLN A 47 10.88 0.84 -12.16
N SER A 48 11.74 1.45 -12.97
CA SER A 48 13.19 1.36 -12.84
C SER A 48 13.69 2.18 -11.64
N ALA A 49 13.18 3.41 -11.46
CA ALA A 49 13.46 4.24 -10.30
C ALA A 49 12.99 3.58 -8.99
N LEU A 50 11.83 2.92 -8.98
CA LEU A 50 11.36 2.12 -7.85
C LEU A 50 12.33 0.98 -7.52
N ALA A 51 12.86 0.29 -8.53
CA ALA A 51 13.82 -0.79 -8.34
C ALA A 51 15.15 -0.28 -7.75
N GLU A 52 15.64 0.87 -8.21
CA GLU A 52 16.86 1.50 -7.69
C GLU A 52 16.68 1.98 -6.24
N TRP A 53 15.54 2.60 -5.93
CA TRP A 53 15.30 3.19 -4.61
C TRP A 53 14.95 2.14 -3.56
N THR A 54 14.15 1.13 -3.91
CA THR A 54 13.60 0.17 -2.96
C THR A 54 14.25 -1.22 -3.04
N GLY A 55 15.01 -1.49 -4.09
CA GLY A 55 15.46 -2.85 -4.42
C GLY A 55 14.37 -3.73 -5.04
N GLN A 56 13.13 -3.27 -5.13
CA GLN A 56 11.99 -4.03 -5.63
C GLN A 56 11.47 -3.51 -6.97
N ARG A 57 11.70 -4.28 -8.04
CA ARG A 57 11.16 -3.98 -9.38
C ARG A 57 9.72 -4.46 -9.58
N THR A 58 9.24 -5.39 -8.76
CA THR A 58 7.94 -6.04 -8.92
C THR A 58 6.80 -5.21 -8.35
N VAL A 59 5.63 -5.32 -8.98
CA VAL A 59 4.37 -4.80 -8.44
C VAL A 59 3.58 -5.91 -7.72
N PRO A 60 2.78 -5.60 -6.69
CA PRO A 60 2.60 -4.27 -6.10
C PRO A 60 3.86 -3.82 -5.35
N ASN A 61 4.11 -2.52 -5.33
CA ASN A 61 5.12 -1.89 -4.46
C ASN A 61 4.39 -0.86 -3.58
N VAL A 62 4.36 -1.13 -2.27
CA VAL A 62 3.48 -0.45 -1.31
C VAL A 62 4.29 0.50 -0.45
N PHE A 63 3.80 1.72 -0.31
CA PHE A 63 4.37 2.76 0.55
C PHE A 63 3.34 3.24 1.56
N ILE A 64 3.74 3.38 2.82
CA ILE A 64 2.93 3.97 3.88
C ILE A 64 3.78 5.01 4.60
N ASN A 65 3.29 6.25 4.68
CA ASN A 65 3.99 7.38 5.29
C ASN A 65 5.43 7.56 4.75
N GLY A 66 5.59 7.43 3.43
CA GLY A 66 6.90 7.52 2.75
C GLY A 66 7.85 6.34 2.97
N LYS A 67 7.46 5.31 3.74
CA LYS A 67 8.26 4.10 3.95
C LYS A 67 7.85 3.00 2.98
N HIS A 68 8.84 2.34 2.38
CA HIS A 68 8.63 1.16 1.57
C HIS A 68 8.23 -0.02 2.47
N ILE A 69 7.08 -0.61 2.20
CA ILE A 69 6.52 -1.75 2.92
C ILE A 69 6.85 -3.06 2.22
N GLY A 70 6.95 -3.05 0.89
CA GLY A 70 7.21 -4.23 0.07
C GLY A 70 6.05 -4.59 -0.85
N GLY A 71 5.89 -5.89 -1.08
CA GLY A 71 4.92 -6.46 -1.99
C GLY A 71 3.60 -6.86 -1.35
N CYS A 72 2.87 -7.72 -2.04
CA CYS A 72 1.60 -8.26 -1.55
C CYS A 72 1.83 -9.12 -0.30
N ASP A 73 2.85 -9.97 -0.30
CA ASP A 73 3.11 -10.89 0.81
C ASP A 73 3.53 -10.14 2.07
N ASP A 74 4.41 -9.14 1.96
CA ASP A 74 4.82 -8.27 3.07
C ASP A 74 3.62 -7.53 3.66
N THR A 75 2.76 -7.00 2.79
CA THR A 75 1.56 -6.27 3.20
C THR A 75 0.56 -7.18 3.93
N VAL A 76 0.32 -8.38 3.40
CA VAL A 76 -0.57 -9.37 4.02
C VAL A 76 0.01 -9.87 5.35
N ALA A 77 1.33 -10.09 5.41
CA ALA A 77 2.02 -10.48 6.64
C ALA A 77 1.87 -9.41 7.74
N LEU A 78 2.01 -8.12 7.40
CA LEU A 78 1.78 -7.02 8.34
C LEU A 78 0.32 -6.95 8.83
N ASN A 79 -0.64 -7.23 7.95
CA ASN A 79 -2.05 -7.29 8.33
C ASN A 79 -2.32 -8.44 9.31
N ASN A 80 -1.84 -9.64 8.98
CA ASN A 80 -1.99 -10.82 9.82
C ASN A 80 -1.29 -10.67 11.17
N GLY A 81 -0.16 -9.94 11.19
CA GLY A 81 0.54 -9.57 12.42
C GLY A 81 -0.08 -8.40 13.20
N GLY A 82 -1.22 -7.86 12.76
CA GLY A 82 -1.94 -6.78 13.44
C GLY A 82 -1.28 -5.39 13.36
N LYS A 83 -0.22 -5.22 12.57
CA LYS A 83 0.56 -3.97 12.49
C LYS A 83 0.07 -3.02 11.40
N LEU A 84 -0.56 -3.55 10.34
CA LEU A 84 -0.93 -2.75 9.17
C LEU A 84 -1.92 -1.62 9.51
N VAL A 85 -2.94 -1.90 10.33
CA VAL A 85 -3.95 -0.89 10.72
C VAL A 85 -3.32 0.24 11.53
N ALA A 86 -2.37 -0.06 12.42
CA ALA A 86 -1.66 0.95 13.19
C ALA A 86 -0.86 1.88 12.26
N LEU A 87 -0.09 1.31 11.31
CA LEU A 87 0.67 2.10 10.34
C LEU A 87 -0.22 2.98 9.46
N LEU A 88 -1.37 2.45 9.01
CA LEU A 88 -2.33 3.20 8.20
C LEU A 88 -3.02 4.30 9.02
N THR A 89 -3.27 4.06 10.30
CA THR A 89 -3.85 5.06 11.22
C THR A 89 -2.86 6.17 11.52
N GLU A 90 -1.60 5.83 11.81
CA GLU A 90 -0.50 6.79 11.99
C GLU A 90 -0.26 7.63 10.74
N ALA A 91 -0.40 7.02 9.57
CA ALA A 91 -0.34 7.73 8.30
C ALA A 91 -1.56 8.64 8.05
N GLY A 92 -2.66 8.49 8.80
CA GLY A 92 -3.92 9.19 8.54
C GLY A 92 -4.69 8.64 7.33
N ALA A 93 -4.35 7.43 6.86
CA ALA A 93 -5.02 6.77 5.75
C ALA A 93 -6.43 6.27 6.14
N ILE A 94 -6.63 5.96 7.42
CA ILE A 94 -7.92 5.55 8.00
C ILE A 94 -8.42 6.67 8.90
N ALA A 95 -9.63 7.17 8.67
CA ALA A 95 -10.34 8.02 9.62
C ALA A 95 -10.73 7.13 10.81
N GLY A 96 -10.04 7.29 11.94
CA GLY A 96 -9.97 6.30 13.01
C GLY A 96 -11.31 5.67 13.43
N SER A 97 -11.48 4.39 13.08
CA SER A 97 -12.00 3.33 13.96
C SER A 97 -12.02 1.99 13.21
N ALA A 98 -10.95 1.21 13.34
CA ALA A 98 -10.98 -0.23 13.14
C ALA A 98 -10.28 -0.94 14.32
N SER A 99 -10.69 -0.58 15.54
CA SER A 99 -10.44 -1.46 16.69
C SER A 99 -11.31 -2.71 16.53
N LYS A 100 -10.71 -3.77 16.01
CA LYS A 100 -11.13 -5.13 16.35
C LYS A 100 -9.92 -5.97 16.76
N ALA A 101 -9.19 -5.46 17.75
CA ALA A 101 -8.39 -6.30 18.64
C ALA A 101 -9.23 -6.58 19.90
N THR A 102 -10.24 -7.43 19.75
CA THR A 102 -10.76 -8.20 20.89
C THR A 102 -10.03 -9.53 20.84
N MET A 103 -9.09 -9.73 21.74
CA MET A 103 -8.74 -11.08 22.19
C MET A 103 -8.82 -11.06 23.71
N THR A 104 -9.96 -11.57 24.15
CA THR A 104 -10.40 -11.84 25.52
C THR A 104 -9.75 -13.12 26.06
N ALA A 105 -9.60 -13.11 27.39
CA ALA A 105 -9.31 -14.19 28.35
C ALA A 105 -7.85 -14.65 28.43
#